data_AF-A0A2A2H6M5-F1
#
_entry.id   AF-A0A2A2H6M5-F1
#
_cell.length_a   1.000
_cell.length_b   1.000
_cell.length_c   1.000
_cell.angle_alpha   90.00
_cell.angle_beta   90.00
_cell.angle_gamma   90.00
#
_symmetry.space_group_name_H-M   'P 1'
#
loop_
_entity.id
_entity.type
_entity.pdbx_description
1 polymer ?
#
loop_
_entity_poly.entity_id
_entity_poly.type
_entity_poly.pdbx_seq_one_letter_code
_entity_poly.pdbx_strand_id
1 'polypeptide(L)'
;MTNIEFNMATIGKCKCPECPVQAQSSCAMDKLDKLEKTMNYPPETTVAKEKEITSHPEHVPEAYCATGTATCPDLDSKNMCQCGTCDVWKENRLGEGEPGGYFCSKGKAP
;
A
#
# COMPACT_ATOMS: atom_id res chain seq x y z
N MET A 1 9.53 -16.99 -1.82
CA MET A 1 8.46 -16.12 -2.31
C MET A 1 7.15 -16.40 -1.61
N THR A 2 6.86 -15.67 -0.55
CA THR A 2 5.52 -15.61 0.03
C THR A 2 4.67 -14.73 -0.86
N ASN A 3 3.68 -15.30 -1.56
CA ASN A 3 2.76 -14.53 -2.39
C ASN A 3 1.66 -13.99 -1.49
N ILE A 4 1.76 -12.71 -1.13
CA ILE A 4 0.74 -12.03 -0.34
C ILE A 4 -0.32 -11.50 -1.29
N GLU A 5 -1.55 -11.96 -1.11
CA GLU A 5 -2.67 -11.50 -1.92
C GLU A 5 -2.97 -10.03 -1.64
N PHE A 6 -3.05 -9.26 -2.73
CA PHE A 6 -3.38 -7.84 -2.70
C PHE A 6 -4.90 -7.69 -2.62
N ASN A 7 -5.43 -7.60 -1.40
CA ASN A 7 -6.84 -7.38 -1.10
C ASN A 7 -6.98 -6.37 0.05
N MET A 8 -8.19 -5.85 0.27
CA MET A 8 -8.40 -4.79 1.26
C MET A 8 -8.05 -5.21 2.70
N ALA A 9 -8.24 -6.49 3.04
CA ALA A 9 -7.91 -7.01 4.37
C ALA A 9 -6.40 -6.99 4.64
N THR A 10 -5.59 -7.30 3.62
CA THR A 10 -4.13 -7.22 3.70
C THR A 10 -3.64 -5.78 3.65
N ILE A 11 -4.20 -4.97 2.76
CA ILE A 11 -3.81 -3.57 2.55
C ILE A 11 -4.10 -2.73 3.80
N GLY A 12 -5.27 -2.91 4.42
CA GLY A 12 -5.67 -2.16 5.61
C GLY A 12 -4.84 -2.48 6.87
N LYS A 13 -4.08 -3.59 6.86
CA LYS A 13 -3.12 -3.92 7.92
C LYS A 13 -1.79 -3.15 7.79
N CYS A 14 -1.59 -2.43 6.69
CA CYS A 14 -0.41 -1.61 6.46
C CYS A 14 -0.70 -0.13 6.70
N LYS A 15 0.15 0.51 7.51
CA LYS A 15 0.14 1.96 7.76
C LYS A 15 0.89 2.74 6.66
N CYS A 16 0.73 2.34 5.41
CA CYS A 16 1.46 2.95 4.30
C CYS A 16 1.11 4.42 4.04
N PRO A 17 -0.14 4.89 4.24
CA PRO A 17 -0.45 6.33 4.16
C PRO A 17 0.24 7.16 5.26
N GLU A 18 0.56 6.55 6.40
CA GLU A 18 1.32 7.20 7.49
C GLU A 18 2.84 7.25 7.19
N CYS A 19 3.31 6.65 6.10
CA CYS A 19 4.72 6.66 5.76
C CYS A 19 5.18 8.09 5.41
N PRO A 20 6.36 8.52 5.90
CA PRO A 20 6.94 9.83 5.58
C PRO A 20 6.99 10.20 4.09
N VAL A 21 7.15 9.20 3.20
CA VAL A 21 7.10 9.36 1.73
C VAL A 21 5.76 9.87 1.19
N GLN A 22 4.65 9.60 1.89
CA GLN A 22 3.29 10.03 1.53
C GLN A 22 2.72 11.10 2.47
N ALA A 23 3.35 11.34 3.62
CA ALA A 23 2.81 12.17 4.69
C ALA A 23 2.50 13.63 4.30
N GLN A 24 3.13 14.14 3.22
CA GLN A 24 2.90 15.48 2.69
C GLN A 24 2.25 15.46 1.30
N SER A 25 1.88 14.28 0.79
CA SER A 25 1.29 14.14 -0.54
C SER A 25 -0.22 14.41 -0.47
N SER A 26 -0.62 15.52 -1.08
CA SER A 26 -2.03 15.86 -1.31
C SER A 26 -2.73 14.79 -2.14
N CYS A 27 -2.07 14.25 -3.17
CA CYS A 27 -2.62 13.19 -4.01
C CYS A 27 -2.89 11.91 -3.21
N ALA A 28 -1.97 11.51 -2.33
CA ALA A 28 -2.14 10.32 -1.50
C ALA A 28 -3.30 10.50 -0.51
N MET A 29 -3.40 11.67 0.13
CA MET A 29 -4.51 11.99 1.03
C MET A 29 -5.88 11.99 0.31
N ASP A 30 -5.96 12.59 -0.89
CA ASP A 30 -7.20 12.60 -1.68
C ASP A 30 -7.63 11.20 -2.12
N LYS A 31 -6.67 10.33 -2.46
CA LYS A 31 -6.95 8.94 -2.83
C LYS A 31 -7.38 8.11 -1.63
N LEU A 32 -6.77 8.35 -0.46
CA LEU A 32 -7.14 7.71 0.79
C LEU A 32 -8.60 8.03 1.18
N ASP A 33 -8.98 9.30 1.16
CA ASP A 33 -10.36 9.73 1.45
C ASP A 33 -11.39 9.09 0.47
N LYS A 34 -11.03 8.97 -0.81
CA LYS A 34 -11.86 8.26 -1.79
C LYS A 34 -11.95 6.76 -1.51
N LEU A 35 -10.88 6.14 -1.03
CA LEU A 35 -10.85 4.74 -0.67
C LEU A 35 -11.74 4.47 0.54
N GLU A 36 -11.63 5.26 1.61
CA GLU A 36 -12.46 5.17 2.81
C GLU A 36 -13.95 5.32 2.47
N LYS A 37 -14.29 6.30 1.64
CA LYS A 37 -15.66 6.46 1.12
C LYS A 37 -16.13 5.25 0.32
N THR A 38 -15.22 4.61 -0.42
CA THR A 38 -15.51 3.41 -1.20
C THR A 38 -15.83 2.20 -0.31
N MET A 39 -15.15 2.07 0.83
CA MET A 39 -15.42 1.00 1.80
C MET A 39 -16.74 1.17 2.55
N ASN A 40 -17.30 2.38 2.58
CA ASN A 40 -18.59 2.68 3.22
C ASN A 40 -19.82 2.40 2.32
N TYR A 41 -19.64 1.89 1.09
CA TYR A 41 -20.76 1.49 0.22
C TYR A 41 -21.32 0.09 0.58
N PRO A 42 -22.57 -0.22 0.16
CA PRO A 42 -23.17 -1.55 0.36
C PRO A 42 -22.31 -2.67 -0.27
N PRO A 43 -22.32 -3.90 0.32
CA PRO A 43 -21.42 -5.00 -0.06
C PRO A 43 -21.37 -5.30 -1.57
N GLU A 44 -22.52 -5.23 -2.24
CA GLU A 44 -22.67 -5.49 -3.67
C GLU A 44 -21.87 -4.50 -4.53
N THR A 45 -21.77 -3.24 -4.08
CA THR A 45 -20.98 -2.20 -4.73
C THR A 45 -19.50 -2.29 -4.35
N THR A 46 -19.20 -2.73 -3.13
CA THR A 46 -17.84 -2.86 -2.61
C THR A 46 -17.06 -3.95 -3.34
N VAL A 47 -17.65 -5.09 -3.68
CA VAL A 47 -16.96 -6.20 -4.38
C VAL A 47 -16.46 -5.77 -5.77
N ALA A 48 -17.29 -5.07 -6.55
CA ALA A 48 -16.89 -4.59 -7.88
C ALA A 48 -15.78 -3.55 -7.78
N LYS A 49 -15.88 -2.61 -6.83
CA LYS A 49 -14.87 -1.58 -6.61
C LYS A 49 -13.58 -2.14 -6.03
N GLU A 50 -13.64 -3.13 -5.13
CA GLU A 50 -12.45 -3.80 -4.61
C GLU A 50 -11.69 -4.49 -5.74
N LYS A 51 -12.39 -5.16 -6.66
CA LYS A 51 -11.75 -5.77 -7.83
C LYS A 51 -11.07 -4.73 -8.73
N GLU A 52 -11.69 -3.57 -8.91
CA GLU A 52 -11.11 -2.45 -9.67
C GLU A 52 -9.85 -1.90 -8.97
N ILE A 53 -9.93 -1.64 -7.66
CA ILE A 53 -8.85 -1.13 -6.81
C ILE A 53 -7.66 -2.11 -6.80
N THR A 54 -7.94 -3.40 -6.63
CA THR A 54 -6.92 -4.46 -6.58
C THR A 54 -6.27 -4.72 -7.93
N SER A 55 -6.94 -4.39 -9.04
CA SER A 55 -6.36 -4.46 -10.38
C SER A 55 -5.39 -3.33 -10.74
N HIS A 56 -5.41 -2.21 -9.99
CA HIS A 56 -4.54 -1.05 -10.20
C HIS A 56 -3.91 -0.58 -8.87
N PRO A 57 -3.03 -1.39 -8.26
CA PRO A 57 -2.47 -1.11 -6.94
C PRO A 57 -1.65 0.19 -6.90
N GLU A 58 -1.09 0.66 -8.01
CA GLU A 58 -0.38 1.94 -8.14
C GLU A 58 -1.26 3.18 -7.93
N HIS A 59 -2.59 3.02 -7.92
CA HIS A 59 -3.54 4.07 -7.60
C HIS A 59 -3.92 4.10 -6.12
N VAL A 60 -3.47 3.13 -5.33
CA VAL A 60 -3.85 2.91 -3.93
C VAL A 60 -2.67 3.32 -3.02
N PRO A 61 -2.78 4.41 -2.25
CA PRO A 61 -1.71 4.87 -1.36
C PRO A 61 -1.19 3.76 -0.43
N GLU A 62 -2.09 2.95 0.10
CA GLU A 62 -1.81 1.84 1.01
C GLU A 62 -0.97 0.72 0.37
N ALA A 63 -0.98 0.63 -0.95
CA ALA A 63 -0.25 -0.38 -1.71
C ALA A 63 1.21 -0.03 -1.94
N TYR A 64 1.59 1.23 -1.76
CA TYR A 64 2.89 1.73 -2.20
C TYR A 64 4.05 0.97 -1.55
N CYS A 65 3.93 0.60 -0.28
CA CYS A 65 4.95 -0.20 0.39
C CYS A 65 5.13 -1.59 -0.22
N ALA A 66 4.11 -2.10 -0.93
CA ALA A 66 4.07 -3.42 -1.52
C ALA A 66 4.49 -3.44 -2.98
N THR A 67 4.04 -2.45 -3.73
CA THR A 67 4.33 -2.36 -5.15
C THR A 67 5.61 -1.56 -5.43
N GLY A 68 6.01 -0.67 -4.53
CA GLY A 68 7.06 0.32 -4.77
C GLY A 68 6.67 1.34 -5.85
N THR A 69 5.42 1.32 -6.33
CA THR A 69 4.94 2.14 -7.44
C THR A 69 3.70 2.91 -7.01
N ALA A 70 3.68 4.21 -7.32
CA ALA A 70 2.51 5.04 -7.13
C ALA A 70 2.36 6.01 -8.29
N THR A 71 1.13 6.42 -8.52
CA THR A 71 0.74 7.40 -9.54
C THR A 71 0.71 8.83 -9.01
N CYS A 72 0.91 9.01 -7.70
CA CYS A 72 1.01 10.33 -7.10
C CYS A 72 2.39 10.97 -7.39
N PRO A 73 2.43 12.11 -8.08
CA PRO A 73 3.70 12.74 -8.47
C PRO A 73 4.36 13.52 -7.33
N ASP A 74 3.63 13.80 -6.24
CA ASP A 74 4.05 14.58 -5.08
C ASP A 74 4.54 13.70 -3.91
N LEU A 75 4.87 12.43 -4.18
CA LEU A 75 5.56 11.59 -3.20
C LEU A 75 7.01 12.03 -3.03
N ASP A 76 7.44 12.19 -1.78
CA ASP A 76 8.83 12.53 -1.47
C ASP A 76 9.67 11.27 -1.26
N SER A 77 10.20 10.73 -2.36
CA SER A 77 11.04 9.52 -2.36
C SER A 77 12.35 9.66 -1.58
N LYS A 78 12.71 10.86 -1.11
CA LYS A 78 13.84 11.05 -0.18
C LYS A 78 13.51 10.56 1.23
N ASN A 79 12.23 10.48 1.57
CA ASN A 79 11.77 9.95 2.85
C ASN A 79 11.56 8.44 2.75
N MET A 80 11.95 7.72 3.81
CA MET A 80 11.82 6.26 3.84
C MET A 80 10.37 5.83 4.08
N CYS A 81 9.96 4.77 3.39
CA CYS A 81 8.77 4.01 3.77
C CYS A 81 9.03 3.30 5.10
N GLN A 82 8.08 3.38 6.03
CA GLN A 82 8.16 2.68 7.31
C GLN A 82 7.52 1.29 7.24
N CYS A 83 7.72 0.53 6.16
CA CYS A 83 7.00 -0.74 5.96
C CYS A 83 7.22 -1.77 7.08
N GLY A 84 8.31 -1.68 7.83
CA GLY A 84 8.56 -2.48 9.03
C GLY A 84 7.48 -2.34 10.12
N THR A 85 6.67 -1.29 10.07
CA THR A 85 5.51 -1.10 10.94
C THR A 85 4.24 -1.76 10.40
N CYS A 86 4.20 -2.22 9.14
CA CYS A 86 3.07 -2.97 8.61
C CYS A 86 3.02 -4.37 9.24
N ASP A 87 1.85 -4.79 9.71
CA ASP A 87 1.73 -6.10 10.35
C ASP A 87 1.89 -7.24 9.34
N VAL A 88 1.46 -7.05 8.09
CA VAL A 88 1.73 -7.97 6.99
C VAL A 88 3.23 -8.20 6.79
N TRP A 89 4.03 -7.14 6.94
CA TRP A 89 5.50 -7.22 6.84
C TRP A 89 6.09 -8.13 7.92
N LYS A 90 5.63 -7.94 9.17
CA LYS A 90 6.10 -8.71 10.33
C LYS A 90 5.61 -10.15 10.28
N GLU A 91 4.32 -10.36 10.02
CA GLU A 91 3.68 -11.68 9.95
C GLU A 91 4.36 -12.57 8.90
N ASN A 92 4.77 -11.98 7.78
CA ASN A 92 5.40 -12.70 6.65
C ASN A 92 6.93 -12.60 6.64
N ARG A 93 7.55 -12.01 7.68
CA ARG A 93 9.00 -11.89 7.85
C ARG A 93 9.71 -11.27 6.63
N LEU A 94 9.06 -10.33 5.95
CA LEU A 94 9.54 -9.79 4.67
C LEU A 94 10.80 -8.91 4.80
N GLY A 95 11.16 -8.51 6.02
CA GLY A 95 12.40 -7.78 6.31
C GLY A 95 13.63 -8.67 6.50
N GLU A 96 13.46 -10.00 6.56
CA GLU A 96 14.55 -10.95 6.83
C GLU A 96 15.31 -11.40 5.57
N GLY A 97 14.78 -11.13 4.37
CA GLY A 97 15.46 -11.41 3.10
C GLY A 97 16.50 -10.35 2.75
N GLU A 98 17.60 -10.74 2.10
CA GLU A 98 18.59 -9.78 1.59
C GLU A 98 18.28 -9.36 0.15
N PRO A 99 18.34 -8.05 -0.14
CA PRO A 99 18.45 -6.92 0.78
C PRO A 99 17.14 -6.61 1.55
N GLY A 100 17.26 -6.40 2.86
CA GLY A 100 16.13 -6.12 3.75
C GLY A 100 15.40 -4.84 3.36
N GLY A 101 14.07 -4.89 3.31
CA GLY A 101 13.25 -3.71 2.96
C GLY A 101 13.00 -3.50 1.47
N TYR A 102 13.29 -4.48 0.60
CA TYR A 102 13.19 -4.32 -0.86
C TYR A 102 11.79 -4.07 -1.42
N PHE A 103 10.77 -4.60 -0.76
CA PHE A 103 9.36 -4.33 -1.07
C PHE A 103 9.09 -2.81 -1.15
N CYS A 104 9.78 -2.02 -0.30
CA CYS A 104 9.58 -0.59 -0.14
C CYS A 104 10.34 0.30 -1.12
N SER A 105 11.46 -0.19 -1.68
CA SER A 105 12.36 0.63 -2.50
C SER A 105 12.38 0.21 -3.97
N LYS A 106 12.06 -1.05 -4.28
CA LYS A 106 12.14 -1.58 -5.65
C LYS A 106 10.93 -2.42 -6.07
N GLY A 107 9.95 -2.63 -5.17
CA GLY A 107 8.80 -3.48 -5.44
C GLY A 107 9.17 -4.97 -5.46
N LYS A 108 8.26 -5.79 -4.93
CA LYS A 108 8.41 -7.24 -4.66
C LYS A 108 9.65 -7.63 -3.82
N ALA A 109 9.39 -8.15 -2.63
CA ALA A 109 10.39 -8.91 -1.89
C ALA A 109 10.68 -10.24 -2.64
N PRO A 110 11.94 -10.70 -2.67
CA PRO A 110 12.31 -11.99 -3.27
C PRO A 110 11.70 -13.22 -2.55
#